data_AF-A0ABD0Q2H8-F1
#
_entry.id   AF-A0ABD0Q2H8-F1
#
_cell.length_a   1.000
_cell.length_b   1.000
_cell.length_c   1.000
_cell.angle_alpha   90.00
_cell.angle_beta   90.00
_cell.angle_gamma   90.00
#
_symmetry.space_group_name_H-M   'P 1'
#
loop_
_entity.id
_entity.type
_entity.pdbx_description
1 polymer ?
#
loop_
_entity_poly.entity_id
_entity_poly.type
_entity_poly.pdbx_seq_one_letter_code
_entity_poly.pdbx_strand_id
1 'polypeptide(L)'
;DKVENMMGVSELMISTSVLGIIFCLVAAQPVLVIGFSGPLLVFEEAFFNFCKSQEIEYIVGRVWVGAWLVVIVVVIVAFEGSFLVRFISRFTQEIFSILISLIFIYETFAKLGR
;
A
#
# COMPACT_ATOMS: atom_id res chain seq x y z
N ASP A 1 0.37 -0.85 -18.94
CA ASP A 1 0.77 0.36 -19.70
C ASP A 1 1.65 1.34 -18.94
N LYS A 2 1.33 1.74 -17.70
CA LYS A 2 2.12 2.75 -16.96
C LYS A 2 3.50 2.31 -16.41
N VAL A 3 3.78 1.00 -16.35
CA VAL A 3 5.06 0.44 -15.84
C VAL A 3 5.69 -0.53 -16.86
N GLU A 4 5.48 -0.27 -18.16
CA GLU A 4 6.02 -1.10 -19.26
C GLU A 4 5.83 -2.62 -19.05
N ASN A 5 4.65 -3.04 -18.57
CA ASN A 5 4.29 -4.45 -18.31
C ASN A 5 5.16 -5.21 -17.29
N MET A 6 6.05 -4.54 -16.55
CA MET A 6 6.84 -5.19 -15.49
C MET A 6 6.04 -5.44 -14.20
N MET A 7 4.90 -4.76 -14.05
CA MET A 7 3.95 -4.97 -12.96
C MET A 7 2.54 -4.99 -13.54
N GLY A 8 2.00 -6.19 -13.70
CA GLY A 8 0.67 -6.43 -14.23
C GLY A 8 -0.38 -6.66 -13.15
N VAL A 9 -1.62 -6.80 -13.63
CA VAL A 9 -2.77 -7.17 -12.78
C VAL A 9 -2.60 -8.59 -12.24
N SER A 10 -1.97 -9.49 -13.00
CA SER A 10 -1.67 -10.87 -12.60
C SER A 10 -0.79 -10.96 -11.35
N GLU A 11 0.30 -10.21 -11.31
CA GLU A 11 1.25 -10.18 -10.21
C GLU A 11 0.58 -9.60 -8.95
N LEU A 12 -0.26 -8.57 -9.14
CA LEU A 12 -1.06 -7.99 -8.07
C LEU A 12 -2.06 -9.00 -7.49
N MET A 13 -2.77 -9.74 -8.35
CA MET A 13 -3.76 -10.73 -7.93
C MET A 13 -3.11 -11.89 -7.18
N ILE A 14 -1.98 -12.40 -7.68
CA ILE A 14 -1.22 -13.48 -7.02
C ILE A 14 -0.67 -12.98 -5.67
N SER A 15 -0.09 -11.79 -5.64
CA SER A 15 0.44 -11.19 -4.41
C SER A 15 -0.66 -11.02 -3.35
N THR A 16 -1.79 -10.42 -3.72
CA THR A 16 -2.90 -10.15 -2.79
C THR A 16 -3.54 -11.44 -2.28
N SER A 17 -3.72 -12.45 -3.14
CA SER A 17 -4.31 -13.74 -2.73
C SER A 17 -3.41 -14.51 -1.78
N VAL A 18 -2.11 -14.64 -2.09
CA VAL A 18 -1.15 -15.34 -1.23
C VAL A 18 -0.97 -14.62 0.10
N LEU A 19 -0.78 -13.29 0.08
CA LEU A 19 -0.66 -12.48 1.30
C LEU A 19 -1.94 -12.53 2.15
N GLY A 20 -3.11 -12.51 1.51
CA GLY A 20 -4.40 -12.63 2.20
C GLY A 20 -4.54 -13.96 2.94
N ILE A 21 -4.17 -15.09 2.32
CA ILE A 21 -4.20 -16.41 2.95
C ILE A 21 -3.25 -16.46 4.15
N ILE A 22 -1.99 -16.03 3.96
CA ILE A 22 -0.98 -16.06 5.03
C ILE A 22 -1.41 -15.15 6.18
N PHE A 23 -1.93 -13.95 5.88
CA PHE A 23 -2.37 -12.99 6.89
C PHE A 23 -3.56 -13.54 7.68
N CYS A 24 -4.58 -14.10 7.02
CA CYS A 24 -5.74 -14.66 7.72
C CYS A 24 -5.36 -15.80 8.69
N LEU A 25 -4.29 -16.56 8.41
CA LEU A 25 -3.83 -17.65 9.26
C LEU A 25 -2.98 -17.18 10.46
N VAL A 26 -2.23 -16.08 10.32
CA VAL A 26 -1.20 -15.67 11.29
C VAL A 26 -1.56 -14.35 12.01
N ALA A 27 -2.50 -13.56 11.49
CA ALA A 27 -2.81 -12.24 12.03
C ALA A 27 -3.63 -12.28 13.32
N ALA A 28 -3.40 -11.29 14.18
CA ALA A 28 -4.20 -11.05 15.37
C ALA A 28 -5.64 -10.58 15.06
N GLN A 29 -5.89 -10.02 13.87
CA GLN A 29 -7.20 -9.54 13.44
C GLN A 29 -7.50 -9.98 11.99
N PRO A 30 -8.12 -11.15 11.78
CA PRO A 30 -8.38 -11.69 10.43
C PRO A 30 -9.50 -10.95 9.68
N VAL A 31 -10.25 -10.06 10.33
CA VAL A 31 -11.27 -9.21 9.69
C VAL A 31 -10.63 -8.13 8.80
N LEU A 32 -9.35 -7.83 9.01
CA LEU A 32 -8.64 -6.86 8.19
C LEU A 32 -8.29 -7.45 6.82
N VAL A 33 -8.91 -6.90 5.77
CA VAL A 33 -8.63 -7.27 4.38
C VAL A 33 -7.45 -6.43 3.88
N ILE A 34 -6.39 -7.10 3.46
CA ILE A 34 -5.22 -6.47 2.84
C ILE A 34 -5.50 -6.33 1.35
N GLY A 35 -5.25 -5.14 0.81
CA GLY A 35 -5.41 -4.86 -0.60
C GLY A 35 -4.56 -3.69 -1.05
N PHE A 36 -4.46 -3.54 -2.36
CA PHE A 36 -3.78 -2.40 -2.97
C PHE A 36 -4.63 -1.12 -2.82
N SER A 37 -3.97 0.02 -2.58
CA SER A 37 -4.65 1.30 -2.36
C SER A 37 -4.24 2.34 -3.41
N GLY A 38 -5.08 3.36 -3.59
CA GLY A 38 -4.82 4.48 -4.51
C GLY A 38 -3.47 5.17 -4.25
N PRO A 39 -3.10 5.51 -3.00
CA PRO A 39 -1.80 6.10 -2.71
C PRO A 39 -0.61 5.22 -3.11
N LEU A 40 -0.73 3.89 -2.97
CA LEU A 40 0.33 2.96 -3.41
C LEU A 40 0.50 2.96 -4.93
N LEU A 41 -0.59 3.06 -5.70
CA LEU A 41 -0.50 3.19 -7.16
C LEU A 41 0.24 4.47 -7.57
N VAL A 42 -0.10 5.60 -6.93
CA VAL A 42 0.55 6.88 -7.20
C VAL A 42 2.03 6.84 -6.82
N PHE A 43 2.36 6.20 -5.69
CA PHE A 43 3.75 5.98 -5.29
C PHE A 43 4.52 5.15 -6.31
N GLU A 44 3.98 4.00 -6.74
CA GLU A 44 4.63 3.13 -7.73
C GLU A 44 4.83 3.83 -9.08
N GLU A 45 3.86 4.64 -9.53
CA GLU A 45 3.99 5.44 -10.76
C GLU A 45 5.08 6.52 -10.62
N ALA A 46 5.11 7.23 -9.49
CA ALA A 46 6.15 8.22 -9.23
C ALA A 46 7.55 7.57 -9.10
N PHE A 47 7.65 6.43 -8.41
CA PHE A 47 8.89 5.70 -8.22
C PHE A 47 9.41 5.12 -9.53
N PHE A 48 8.53 4.60 -10.39
CA PHE A 48 8.89 4.14 -11.73
C PHE A 48 9.46 5.29 -12.58
N ASN A 49 8.78 6.44 -12.61
CA ASN A 49 9.26 7.62 -13.33
C ASN A 49 10.60 8.14 -12.79
N PHE A 50 10.78 8.10 -11.46
CA PHE A 50 12.05 8.43 -10.83
C PHE A 50 13.17 7.48 -11.28
N CYS A 51 12.97 6.17 -11.19
CA CYS A 51 13.96 5.16 -11.61
C CYS A 51 14.33 5.33 -13.08
N LYS A 52 13.34 5.60 -13.96
CA LYS A 52 13.56 5.87 -15.38
C LYS A 52 14.42 7.11 -15.61
N SER A 53 14.21 8.19 -14.83
CA SER A 53 15.00 9.42 -14.94
C SER A 53 16.45 9.28 -14.46
N GLN A 54 16.70 8.34 -13.56
CA GLN A 54 18.03 8.09 -12.98
C GLN A 54 18.75 6.91 -13.64
N GLU A 55 18.16 6.32 -14.69
CA GLU A 55 18.66 5.09 -15.36
C GLU A 55 18.88 3.91 -14.40
N ILE A 56 18.09 3.85 -13.32
CA ILE A 56 18.12 2.77 -12.33
C ILE A 56 17.09 1.73 -12.72
N GLU A 57 17.46 0.45 -12.63
CA GLU A 57 16.54 -0.66 -12.87
C GLU A 57 15.44 -0.68 -11.81
N TYR A 58 14.19 -0.45 -12.23
CA TYR A 58 13.03 -0.33 -11.34
C TYR A 58 12.85 -1.53 -10.41
N ILE A 59 13.02 -2.76 -10.93
CA ILE A 59 12.82 -3.97 -10.13
C ILE A 59 13.85 -4.08 -9.00
N VAL A 60 15.11 -3.74 -9.26
CA VAL A 60 16.19 -3.75 -8.27
C VAL A 60 15.93 -2.66 -7.23
N GLY A 61 15.55 -1.46 -7.66
CA GLY A 61 15.15 -0.37 -6.77
C GLY A 61 13.99 -0.77 -5.84
N ARG A 62 13.00 -1.48 -6.38
CA ARG A 62 11.84 -1.95 -5.62
C ARG A 62 12.21 -2.99 -4.56
N VAL A 63 13.12 -3.92 -4.88
CA VAL A 63 13.64 -4.90 -3.91
C VAL A 63 14.36 -4.19 -2.76
N TRP A 64 15.16 -3.16 -3.05
CA TRP A 64 15.83 -2.36 -2.01
C TRP A 64 14.85 -1.60 -1.12
N VAL A 65 13.81 -1.00 -1.70
CA VAL A 65 12.73 -0.36 -0.91
C VAL A 65 12.04 -1.40 -0.03
N GLY A 66 11.75 -2.59 -0.55
CA GLY A 66 11.19 -3.71 0.21
C GLY A 66 12.08 -4.16 1.36
N ALA A 67 13.39 -4.28 1.14
CA ALA A 67 14.35 -4.65 2.18
C ALA A 67 14.38 -3.63 3.33
N TRP A 68 14.41 -2.33 2.99
CA TRP A 68 14.34 -1.27 4.00
C TRP A 68 13.01 -1.23 4.75
N LEU A 69 11.88 -1.49 4.07
CA LEU A 69 10.58 -1.60 4.73
C LEU A 69 10.57 -2.69 5.79
N VAL A 70 11.15 -3.87 5.51
CA VAL A 70 11.26 -4.96 6.49
C VAL A 70 12.10 -4.52 7.69
N VAL A 71 13.26 -3.90 7.46
CA VAL A 71 14.13 -3.40 8.53
C VAL A 71 13.40 -2.39 9.41
N ILE A 72 12.72 -1.41 8.81
CA ILE A 72 11.98 -0.37 9.55
C ILE A 72 10.84 -1.00 10.36
N VAL A 73 10.08 -1.92 9.78
CA VAL A 73 8.98 -2.61 10.48
C VAL A 73 9.50 -3.42 11.66
N VAL A 74 10.57 -4.21 11.49
CA VAL A 74 11.16 -5.00 12.58
C VAL A 74 11.64 -4.10 13.72
N VAL A 75 12.31 -2.99 13.40
CA VAL A 75 12.75 -2.00 14.39
C VAL A 75 11.56 -1.41 15.15
N ILE A 76 10.52 -0.94 14.44
CA ILE A 76 9.33 -0.36 15.08
C ILE A 76 8.61 -1.37 15.98
N VAL A 77 8.51 -2.62 15.54
CA VAL A 77 7.89 -3.70 16.34
C VAL A 77 8.72 -4.00 17.58
N ALA A 78 10.06 -4.06 17.46
CA ALA A 78 10.96 -4.32 18.58
C ALA A 78 10.92 -3.23 19.65
N PHE A 79 10.68 -1.96 19.26
CA PHE A 79 10.57 -0.82 20.16
C PHE A 79 9.12 -0.49 20.59
N GLU A 80 8.17 -1.43 20.43
CA GLU A 80 6.75 -1.23 20.77
C GLU A 80 6.13 0.04 20.17
N GLY A 81 6.40 0.32 18.89
CA GLY A 81 5.84 1.48 18.19
C GLY A 81 4.30 1.54 18.17
N SER A 82 3.62 0.44 18.53
CA SER A 82 2.17 0.41 18.76
C SER A 82 1.70 1.38 19.84
N PHE A 83 2.59 1.85 20.72
CA PHE A 83 2.29 2.95 21.65
C PHE A 83 1.82 4.22 20.94
N LEU A 84 2.36 4.55 19.76
CA LEU A 84 1.98 5.75 19.01
C LEU A 84 0.51 5.71 18.58
N VAL A 85 -0.03 4.51 18.31
CA VAL A 85 -1.42 4.32 17.92
C VAL A 85 -2.38 4.78 19.01
N ARG A 86 -1.97 4.77 20.29
CA ARG A 86 -2.79 5.23 21.41
C ARG A 86 -3.06 6.74 21.41
N PHE A 87 -2.24 7.52 20.70
CA PHE A 87 -2.47 8.96 20.54
C PHE A 87 -3.47 9.30 19.43
N ILE A 88 -3.84 8.31 18.60
CA ILE A 88 -4.84 8.51 17.55
C ILE A 88 -6.22 8.57 18.20
N SER A 89 -6.76 9.78 18.30
CA SER A 89 -8.08 10.02 18.86
C SER A 89 -9.20 9.55 17.93
N ARG A 90 -10.39 9.31 18.51
CA ARG A 90 -11.62 9.01 17.75
C ARG A 90 -11.94 10.08 16.70
N PHE A 91 -11.67 11.35 17.01
CA PHE A 91 -11.85 12.46 16.07
C PHE A 91 -11.02 12.29 14.79
N THR A 92 -9.75 11.92 14.94
CA THR A 92 -8.86 11.66 13.79
C THR A 92 -9.32 10.46 12.97
N GLN A 93 -9.78 9.39 13.62
CA GLN A 93 -10.27 8.19 12.95
C GLN A 93 -11.55 8.47 12.14
N GLU A 94 -12.50 9.22 12.72
CA GLU A 94 -13.75 9.59 12.05
C GLU A 94 -13.48 10.48 10.83
N ILE A 95 -12.61 11.49 10.95
CA ILE A 95 -12.19 12.34 9.82
C ILE A 95 -11.55 11.50 8.71
N PHE A 96 -10.65 10.59 9.07
CA PHE A 96 -9.94 9.76 8.09
C PHE A 96 -10.91 8.80 7.36
N SER A 97 -11.85 8.19 8.09
CA SER A 97 -12.87 7.31 7.50
C SER A 97 -13.80 8.07 6.55
N ILE A 98 -14.24 9.28 6.92
CA ILE A 98 -15.07 10.11 6.05
C ILE A 98 -14.29 10.53 4.80
N LEU A 99 -13.02 10.89 4.95
CA LEU A 99 -12.16 11.29 3.82
C LEU A 99 -12.03 10.15 2.79
N ILE A 100 -11.70 8.93 3.22
CA ILE A 100 -11.60 7.78 2.31
C ILE A 100 -12.96 7.52 1.63
N SER A 101 -14.05 7.61 2.38
CA SER A 101 -15.40 7.39 1.85
C SER A 101 -15.75 8.41 0.76
N LEU A 102 -15.43 9.69 0.98
CA LEU A 102 -15.62 10.76 -0.01
C LEU A 102 -14.76 10.56 -1.25
N ILE A 103 -13.48 10.19 -1.09
CA ILE A 103 -12.58 9.88 -2.21
C ILE A 103 -13.17 8.74 -3.06
N PHE A 104 -13.68 7.68 -2.42
CA PHE A 104 -14.26 6.54 -3.13
C PHE A 104 -15.52 6.92 -3.93
N ILE A 105 -16.41 7.72 -3.33
CA ILE A 105 -17.61 8.23 -4.02
C ILE A 105 -17.20 9.09 -5.22
N TYR A 106 -16.27 10.03 -5.01
CA TYR A 106 -15.78 10.91 -6.07
C TYR A 106 -15.16 10.11 -7.23
N GLU A 107 -14.29 9.13 -6.92
CA GLU A 107 -13.65 8.30 -7.93
C GLU A 107 -14.67 7.47 -8.73
N THR A 108 -15.75 7.02 -8.08
CA THR A 108 -16.85 6.30 -8.75
C THR A 108 -17.56 7.17 -9.78
N PHE A 109 -17.94 8.40 -9.40
CA PHE A 109 -18.59 9.33 -10.33
C PHE A 109 -17.63 9.79 -11.44
N ALA A 110 -16.36 10.03 -11.13
CA ALA A 110 -15.35 10.41 -12.12
C ALA A 110 -15.13 9.32 -13.17
N LYS A 111 -15.22 8.04 -12.78
CA LYS A 111 -15.15 6.90 -13.72
C LYS A 111 -16.41 6.71 -14.53
N LEU A 112 -17.60 6.98 -13.97
CA LEU A 112 -18.87 6.87 -14.68
C LEU A 112 -19.09 7.98 -15.72
N GLY A 113 -18.55 9.17 -15.47
CA GLY A 113 -18.62 10.31 -16.40
C GLY A 113 -17.61 10.26 -17.55
N ARG A 114 -16.75 9.24 -17.59
CA ARG A 114 -15.82 8.94 -18.68
C ARG A 114 -16.32 7.76 -19.49
#